data_AF-A0A8T5V2T7-F1
#
_entry.id   AF-A0A8T5V2T7-F1
#
_cell.length_a   1.000
_cell.length_b   1.000
_cell.length_c   1.000
_cell.angle_alpha   90.00
_cell.angle_beta   90.00
_cell.angle_gamma   90.00
#
_symmetry.space_group_name_H-M   'P 1'
#
loop_
_entity.id
_entity.type
_entity.pdbx_description
1 polymer ?
#
loop_
_entity_poly.entity_id
_entity_poly.type
_entity_poly.pdbx_seq_one_letter_code
_entity_poly.pdbx_strand_id
1 'polypeptide(L)'
;MKENSYKKVAVGGTFDKFHYGHRRLMDIAFEIGDYVVIGVTSNTFGGVKGKIEPCNVRMSNLRGLLEKKHQNYDIQKLNDPYGTTISDESIDAIVVSEETEPTAFKINKIRKERGMKPLDIVTIGMVLAADGIPISSTRIRKGEIDKRGTIIRVTK
;
A
#
# COMPACT_ATOMS: atom_id res chain seq x y z
N MET A 1 -10.10 -22.33 -11.39
CA MET A 1 -9.33 -21.14 -10.99
C MET A 1 -10.35 -20.08 -10.64
N LYS A 2 -10.25 -19.42 -9.48
CA LYS A 2 -11.13 -18.29 -9.17
C LYS A 2 -10.78 -17.18 -10.18
N GLU A 3 -11.78 -16.71 -10.91
CA GLU A 3 -11.60 -15.56 -11.80
C GLU A 3 -11.50 -14.32 -10.92
N ASN A 4 -10.40 -13.58 -11.03
CA ASN A 4 -10.22 -12.34 -10.29
C ASN A 4 -11.12 -11.26 -10.89
N SER A 5 -11.63 -10.36 -10.05
CA SER A 5 -12.59 -9.33 -10.45
C SER A 5 -11.99 -8.27 -11.38
N TYR A 6 -10.66 -8.09 -11.37
CA TYR A 6 -9.96 -7.04 -12.09
C TYR A 6 -8.72 -7.56 -12.83
N LYS A 7 -8.44 -7.00 -14.00
CA LYS A 7 -7.23 -7.35 -14.77
C LYS A 7 -6.00 -6.69 -14.18
N LYS A 8 -6.13 -5.44 -13.73
CA LYS A 8 -5.00 -4.70 -13.16
C LYS A 8 -5.42 -3.85 -11.96
N VAL A 9 -4.72 -4.05 -10.85
CA VAL A 9 -5.02 -3.41 -9.56
C VAL A 9 -3.81 -2.61 -9.11
N ALA A 10 -4.04 -1.37 -8.69
CA ALA A 10 -3.02 -0.53 -8.07
C ALA A 10 -3.08 -0.60 -6.55
N VAL A 11 -1.91 -0.60 -5.91
CA VAL A 11 -1.78 -0.43 -4.46
C VAL A 11 -0.57 0.45 -4.16
N GLY A 12 -0.73 1.41 -3.25
CA GLY A 12 0.31 2.39 -2.95
C GLY A 12 0.60 2.48 -1.45
N GLY A 13 1.86 2.69 -1.10
CA GLY A 13 2.24 2.87 0.31
C GLY A 13 3.72 3.19 0.50
N THR A 14 4.06 3.59 1.72
CA THR A 14 5.47 3.73 2.10
C THR A 14 6.09 2.36 2.35
N PHE A 15 5.35 1.40 2.92
CA PHE A 15 5.83 0.05 3.24
C PHE A 15 7.08 0.03 4.14
N ASP A 16 7.27 1.07 4.96
CA ASP A 16 8.29 1.09 6.00
C ASP A 16 7.91 0.11 7.11
N LYS A 17 8.89 -0.64 7.65
CA LYS A 17 8.63 -1.67 8.67
C LYS A 17 7.45 -2.56 8.33
N PHE A 18 7.46 -3.17 7.14
CA PHE A 18 6.37 -4.00 6.62
C PHE A 18 5.70 -4.85 7.71
N HIS A 19 4.39 -4.66 7.88
CA HIS A 19 3.59 -5.12 9.03
C HIS A 19 2.21 -5.60 8.57
N TYR A 20 1.40 -6.11 9.49
CA TYR A 20 0.12 -6.76 9.14
C TYR A 20 -0.89 -5.84 8.44
N GLY A 21 -0.90 -4.54 8.75
CA GLY A 21 -1.62 -3.54 7.95
C GLY A 21 -1.23 -3.54 6.46
N HIS A 22 0.06 -3.45 6.15
CA HIS A 22 0.55 -3.53 4.77
C HIS A 22 0.23 -4.88 4.12
N ARG A 23 0.36 -5.97 4.88
CA ARG A 23 0.05 -7.32 4.39
C ARG A 23 -1.41 -7.43 3.98
N ARG A 24 -2.35 -6.91 4.78
CA ARG A 24 -3.78 -6.95 4.46
C ARG A 24 -4.11 -6.20 3.16
N LEU A 25 -3.50 -5.03 2.96
CA LEU A 25 -3.60 -4.23 1.73
C LEU A 25 -3.14 -5.04 0.51
N MET A 26 -1.99 -5.70 0.64
CA MET A 26 -1.40 -6.53 -0.41
C MET A 26 -2.23 -7.79 -0.70
N ASP A 27 -2.69 -8.47 0.35
CA ASP A 27 -3.49 -9.69 0.24
C ASP A 27 -4.78 -9.40 -0.55
N ILE A 28 -5.46 -8.28 -0.29
CA ILE A 28 -6.64 -7.86 -1.09
C ILE A 28 -6.27 -7.56 -2.53
N ALA A 29 -5.19 -6.82 -2.77
CA ALA A 29 -4.79 -6.47 -4.13
C ALA A 29 -4.54 -7.71 -5.00
N PHE A 30 -3.87 -8.74 -4.45
CA PHE A 30 -3.66 -10.01 -5.13
C PHE A 30 -4.88 -10.94 -5.14
N GLU A 31 -5.84 -10.78 -4.23
CA GLU A 31 -7.08 -11.54 -4.23
C GLU A 31 -8.03 -11.09 -5.35
N ILE A 32 -8.03 -9.80 -5.68
CA ILE A 32 -8.99 -9.23 -6.64
C ILE A 32 -8.37 -8.94 -8.01
N GLY A 33 -7.06 -9.04 -8.17
CA GLY A 33 -6.33 -8.62 -9.37
C GLY A 33 -5.50 -9.72 -10.04
N ASP A 34 -5.61 -9.85 -11.36
CA ASP A 34 -4.73 -10.70 -12.17
C ASP A 34 -3.28 -10.18 -12.21
N TYR A 35 -3.11 -8.86 -12.16
CA TYR A 35 -1.83 -8.15 -12.12
C TYR A 35 -1.86 -7.00 -11.11
N VAL A 36 -0.81 -6.87 -10.28
CA VAL A 36 -0.75 -5.83 -9.25
C VAL A 36 0.39 -4.84 -9.51
N VAL A 37 0.06 -3.55 -9.62
CA VAL A 37 1.04 -2.45 -9.63
C VAL A 37 1.20 -1.92 -8.22
N ILE A 38 2.42 -2.01 -7.69
CA ILE A 38 2.73 -1.63 -6.33
C ILE A 38 3.60 -0.37 -6.30
N GLY A 39 3.01 0.73 -5.87
CA GLY A 39 3.69 2.01 -5.72
C GLY A 39 4.35 2.17 -4.34
N VAL A 40 5.68 2.31 -4.32
CA VAL A 40 6.49 2.51 -3.11
C VAL A 40 6.96 3.96 -3.05
N THR A 41 6.57 4.71 -2.01
CA THR A 41 6.95 6.13 -1.90
C THR A 41 8.47 6.33 -1.90
N SER A 42 8.95 7.35 -2.60
CA SER A 42 10.34 7.80 -2.55
C SER A 42 10.74 8.27 -1.15
N ASN A 43 12.04 8.47 -0.92
CA ASN A 43 12.50 9.03 0.35
C ASN A 43 12.04 10.48 0.54
N THR A 44 11.99 11.28 -0.53
CA THR A 44 11.55 12.67 -0.47
C THR A 44 10.07 12.78 -0.17
N PHE A 45 9.25 11.88 -0.72
CA PHE A 45 7.81 11.88 -0.50
C PHE A 45 7.42 11.17 0.81
N GLY A 46 7.95 9.97 1.06
CA GLY A 46 7.63 9.19 2.26
C GLY A 46 8.35 9.67 3.54
N GLY A 47 9.53 10.28 3.41
CA GLY A 47 10.37 10.70 4.53
C GLY A 47 9.80 11.87 5.33
N VAL A 48 8.78 12.56 4.83
CA VAL A 48 8.03 13.57 5.58
C VAL A 48 7.40 12.96 6.85
N LYS A 49 7.09 11.65 6.84
CA LYS A 49 6.54 10.90 7.99
C LYS A 49 7.59 10.46 9.02
N GLY A 50 8.86 10.89 8.88
CA GLY A 50 9.97 10.59 9.78
C GLY A 50 11.08 9.76 9.13
N LYS A 51 12.03 9.28 9.94
CA LYS A 51 13.17 8.47 9.48
C LYS A 51 12.72 7.06 9.06
N ILE A 52 12.36 6.92 7.79
CA ILE A 52 11.99 5.65 7.16
C ILE A 52 13.21 4.96 6.53
N GLU A 53 13.08 3.66 6.27
CA GLU A 53 14.07 2.91 5.49
C GLU A 53 14.20 3.51 4.07
N PRO A 54 15.40 3.47 3.46
CA PRO A 54 15.59 3.91 2.08
C PRO A 54 14.65 3.20 1.09
N CYS A 55 14.19 3.92 0.07
CA CYS A 55 13.23 3.42 -0.92
C CYS A 55 13.69 2.13 -1.60
N ASN A 56 14.97 2.04 -1.98
CA ASN A 56 15.56 0.82 -2.55
C ASN A 56 15.50 -0.36 -1.57
N VAL A 57 15.75 -0.13 -0.28
CA VAL A 57 15.65 -1.17 0.76
C VAL A 57 14.21 -1.63 0.92
N ARG A 58 13.24 -0.71 0.98
CA ARG A 58 11.81 -1.05 1.08
C ARG A 58 11.31 -1.82 -0.13
N MET A 59 11.69 -1.39 -1.34
CA MET A 59 11.36 -2.11 -2.58
C MET A 59 11.99 -3.51 -2.62
N SER A 60 13.26 -3.64 -2.20
CA SER A 60 13.96 -4.94 -2.12
C SER A 60 13.29 -5.89 -1.13
N ASN A 61 13.00 -5.40 0.09
CA ASN A 61 12.28 -6.16 1.11
C ASN A 61 10.92 -6.65 0.61
N LEU A 62 10.18 -5.76 -0.06
CA LEU A 62 8.89 -6.11 -0.63
C LEU A 62 9.03 -7.16 -1.74
N ARG A 63 10.02 -7.01 -2.62
CA ARG A 63 10.28 -7.97 -3.70
C ARG A 63 10.57 -9.37 -3.14
N GLY A 64 11.42 -9.49 -2.12
CA GLY A 64 11.71 -10.76 -1.45
C GLY A 64 10.52 -11.39 -0.69
N LEU A 65 9.55 -10.58 -0.26
CA LEU A 65 8.31 -11.09 0.36
C LEU A 65 7.33 -11.64 -0.70
N LEU A 66 7.31 -11.04 -1.88
CA LEU A 66 6.34 -11.34 -2.94
C LEU A 66 6.80 -12.45 -3.88
N GLU A 67 8.09 -12.51 -4.21
CA GLU A 67 8.65 -13.43 -5.22
C GLU A 67 8.34 -14.91 -4.94
N LYS A 68 8.12 -15.28 -3.67
CA LYS A 68 7.79 -16.66 -3.27
C LYS A 68 6.33 -17.04 -3.50
N LYS A 69 5.44 -16.06 -3.68
CA LYS A 69 3.98 -16.25 -3.66
C LYS A 69 3.27 -15.70 -4.89
N HIS A 70 3.85 -14.71 -5.55
CA HIS A 70 3.22 -13.97 -6.63
C HIS A 70 4.21 -13.79 -7.77
N GLN A 71 3.71 -13.81 -9.01
CA GLN A 71 4.52 -13.66 -10.22
C GLN A 71 4.06 -12.48 -11.09
N ASN A 72 2.80 -12.06 -10.97
CA ASN A 72 2.19 -11.01 -11.79
C ASN A 72 2.12 -9.68 -11.05
N TYR A 73 3.28 -9.04 -10.86
CA TYR A 73 3.32 -7.71 -10.23
C TYR A 73 4.48 -6.87 -10.74
N ASP A 74 4.34 -5.55 -10.59
CA ASP A 74 5.44 -4.60 -10.73
C ASP A 74 5.55 -3.70 -9.51
N ILE A 75 6.78 -3.37 -9.12
CA ILE A 75 7.07 -2.46 -7.99
C ILE A 75 7.67 -1.18 -8.57
N GLN A 76 6.92 -0.08 -8.44
CA GLN A 76 7.27 1.22 -8.98
C GLN A 76 7.56 2.21 -7.85
N LYS A 77 8.50 3.13 -8.09
CA LYS A 77 8.77 4.23 -7.18
C LYS A 77 7.74 5.34 -7.37
N LEU A 78 7.12 5.81 -6.29
CA LEU A 78 6.21 6.96 -6.30
C LEU A 78 6.94 8.23 -5.85
N ASN A 79 6.96 9.26 -6.69
CA ASN A 79 7.50 10.57 -6.32
C ASN A 79 6.39 11.57 -5.95
N ASP A 80 5.13 11.19 -6.15
CA ASP A 80 3.93 11.98 -5.89
C ASP A 80 2.79 11.08 -5.39
N PRO A 81 1.65 11.63 -4.94
CA PRO A 81 0.52 10.85 -4.40
C PRO A 81 -0.24 9.99 -5.41
N TYR A 82 -0.03 10.18 -6.71
CA TYR A 82 -0.87 9.59 -7.77
C TYR A 82 -0.13 8.47 -8.52
N GLY A 83 1.15 8.66 -8.81
CA GLY A 83 1.92 7.73 -9.62
C GLY A 83 1.30 7.49 -10.99
N THR A 84 1.35 6.25 -11.47
CA THR A 84 0.82 5.86 -12.79
C THR A 84 -0.71 5.80 -12.85
N THR A 85 -1.42 5.91 -11.71
CA THR A 85 -2.89 5.79 -11.67
C THR A 85 -3.63 6.89 -12.42
N ILE A 86 -2.99 8.02 -12.71
CA ILE A 86 -3.58 9.14 -13.48
C ILE A 86 -3.16 9.16 -14.95
N SER A 87 -2.40 8.16 -15.41
CA SER A 87 -1.90 8.06 -16.78
C SER A 87 -2.09 6.67 -17.40
N ASP A 88 -2.13 5.62 -16.60
CA ASP A 88 -2.35 4.25 -17.05
C ASP A 88 -3.84 3.93 -17.07
N GLU A 89 -4.42 3.86 -18.27
CA GLU A 89 -5.83 3.52 -18.49
C GLU A 89 -6.13 2.04 -18.25
N SER A 90 -5.12 1.17 -18.26
CA SER A 90 -5.30 -0.28 -18.06
C SER A 90 -5.58 -0.66 -16.60
N ILE A 91 -5.44 0.27 -15.65
CA ILE A 91 -5.74 0.02 -14.23
C ILE A 91 -7.26 0.08 -14.03
N ASP A 92 -7.82 -0.98 -13.49
CA ASP A 92 -9.26 -1.12 -13.24
C ASP A 92 -9.65 -0.66 -11.83
N ALA A 93 -8.82 -0.97 -10.84
CA ALA A 93 -9.11 -0.73 -9.43
C ALA A 93 -7.89 -0.26 -8.63
N ILE A 94 -8.14 0.40 -7.50
CA ILE A 94 -7.12 0.80 -6.52
C ILE A 94 -7.52 0.32 -5.12
N VAL A 95 -6.59 -0.37 -4.45
CA VAL A 95 -6.77 -0.79 -3.05
C VAL A 95 -6.09 0.22 -2.14
N VAL A 96 -6.85 0.72 -1.17
CA VAL A 96 -6.43 1.75 -0.22
C VAL A 96 -6.85 1.37 1.19
N SER A 97 -6.15 1.90 2.19
CA SER A 97 -6.66 1.93 3.57
C SER A 97 -7.54 3.17 3.78
N GLU A 98 -8.31 3.19 4.86
CA GLU A 98 -9.01 4.40 5.33
C GLU A 98 -8.08 5.64 5.38
N GLU A 99 -6.78 5.47 5.71
CA GLU A 99 -5.80 6.58 5.70
C GLU A 99 -5.60 7.19 4.30
N THR A 100 -5.66 6.39 3.24
CA THR A 100 -5.28 6.77 1.87
C THR A 100 -6.46 6.90 0.92
N GLU A 101 -7.67 6.56 1.35
CA GLU A 101 -8.91 6.70 0.59
C GLU A 101 -9.15 8.11 0.04
N PRO A 102 -8.92 9.22 0.80
CA PRO A 102 -9.09 10.56 0.25
C PRO A 102 -8.20 10.83 -0.98
N THR A 103 -7.06 10.16 -1.09
CA THR A 103 -6.18 10.26 -2.27
C THR A 103 -6.76 9.50 -3.46
N ALA A 104 -7.42 8.35 -3.26
CA ALA A 104 -8.10 7.62 -4.33
C ALA A 104 -9.26 8.43 -4.94
N PHE A 105 -10.02 9.17 -4.13
CA PHE A 105 -11.03 10.09 -4.65
C PHE A 105 -10.42 11.22 -5.49
N LYS A 106 -9.28 11.77 -5.08
CA LYS A 106 -8.55 12.77 -5.88
C LYS A 106 -8.03 12.19 -7.20
N ILE A 107 -7.53 10.95 -7.20
CA ILE A 107 -7.13 10.24 -8.42
C ILE A 107 -8.32 10.15 -9.38
N ASN A 108 -9.49 9.72 -8.91
CA ASN A 108 -10.69 9.62 -9.76
C ASN A 108 -11.17 10.97 -10.28
N LYS A 109 -11.04 12.05 -9.50
CA LYS A 109 -11.29 13.41 -9.99
C LYS A 109 -10.38 13.77 -11.17
N ILE A 110 -9.07 13.54 -11.03
CA ILE A 110 -8.08 13.81 -12.08
C ILE A 110 -8.34 12.94 -13.32
N ARG A 111 -8.62 11.64 -13.13
CA ARG A 111 -8.96 10.72 -14.22
C ARG A 111 -10.17 11.22 -15.01
N LYS A 112 -11.23 11.64 -14.32
CA LYS A 112 -12.43 12.21 -14.94
C LYS A 112 -12.12 13.49 -15.73
N GLU A 113 -11.33 14.40 -15.17
CA GLU A 113 -10.88 15.62 -15.87
C GLU A 113 -10.06 15.33 -17.14
N ARG A 114 -9.41 14.16 -17.19
CA ARG A 114 -8.63 13.66 -18.35
C ARG A 114 -9.44 12.75 -19.29
N GLY A 115 -10.74 12.57 -19.06
CA GLY A 115 -11.58 11.68 -19.88
C GLY A 115 -11.33 10.18 -19.66
N MET A 116 -10.61 9.79 -18.60
CA MET A 116 -10.33 8.39 -18.26
C MET A 116 -11.47 7.80 -17.42
N LYS A 117 -11.68 6.48 -17.55
CA LYS A 117 -12.61 5.73 -16.68
C LYS A 117 -12.17 5.84 -15.21
N PRO A 118 -13.06 6.16 -14.26
CA PRO A 118 -12.74 6.09 -12.83
C PRO A 118 -12.28 4.68 -12.43
N LEU A 119 -11.37 4.61 -11.46
CA LEU A 119 -10.97 3.37 -10.81
C LEU A 119 -12.03 2.95 -9.81
N ASP A 120 -12.27 1.64 -9.70
CA ASP A 120 -13.00 1.09 -8.57
C ASP A 120 -12.12 1.23 -7.30
N ILE A 121 -12.65 1.89 -6.28
CA ILE A 121 -11.93 2.13 -5.02
C ILE A 121 -12.31 1.02 -4.03
N VAL A 122 -11.33 0.23 -3.63
CA VAL A 122 -11.49 -0.84 -2.64
C VAL A 122 -10.82 -0.38 -1.35
N THR A 123 -11.62 0.09 -0.40
CA THR A 123 -11.12 0.55 0.90
C THR A 123 -11.10 -0.60 1.90
N ILE A 124 -9.96 -0.75 2.59
CA ILE A 124 -9.82 -1.69 3.71
C ILE A 124 -9.78 -0.93 5.04
N GLY A 125 -10.43 -1.52 6.05
CA GLY A 125 -10.33 -1.04 7.43
C GLY A 125 -8.91 -1.20 7.99
N MET A 126 -8.61 -0.38 9.00
CA MET A 126 -7.32 -0.42 9.68
C MET A 126 -7.14 -1.74 10.45
N VAL A 127 -5.94 -2.34 10.33
CA VAL A 127 -5.58 -3.51 11.14
C VAL A 127 -5.14 -3.03 12.52
N LEU A 128 -5.84 -3.50 13.56
CA LEU A 128 -5.61 -3.08 14.95
C LEU A 128 -4.54 -3.93 15.63
N ALA A 129 -3.79 -3.30 16.53
CA ALA A 129 -2.91 -3.97 17.49
C ALA A 129 -3.73 -4.53 18.68
N ALA A 130 -3.07 -5.25 19.58
CA ALA A 130 -3.71 -5.87 20.75
C ALA A 130 -4.34 -4.86 21.73
N ASP A 131 -3.97 -3.58 21.66
CA ASP A 131 -4.58 -2.49 22.43
C ASP A 131 -5.74 -1.79 21.71
N GLY A 132 -6.17 -2.30 20.55
CA GLY A 132 -7.26 -1.73 19.77
C GLY A 132 -6.87 -0.49 18.95
N ILE A 133 -5.61 -0.05 18.99
CA ILE A 133 -5.11 1.07 18.21
C ILE A 133 -4.50 0.55 16.89
N PRO A 134 -4.68 1.23 15.75
CA PRO A 134 -4.11 0.79 14.47
C PRO A 134 -2.60 0.49 14.51
N ILE A 135 -2.18 -0.57 13.82
CA ILE A 135 -0.77 -0.88 13.60
C ILE A 135 -0.20 0.16 12.63
N SER A 136 0.94 0.77 12.99
CA SER A 136 1.67 1.65 12.09
C SER A 136 3.18 1.52 12.25
N SER A 137 3.92 1.83 11.19
CA SER A 137 5.40 1.86 11.20
C SER A 137 5.94 2.79 12.29
N THR A 138 5.25 3.88 12.61
CA THR A 138 5.65 4.81 13.69
C THR A 138 5.67 4.12 15.04
N ARG A 139 4.62 3.37 15.39
CA ARG A 139 4.53 2.64 16.65
C ARG A 139 5.58 1.52 16.74
N ILE A 140 5.84 0.85 15.61
CA ILE A 140 6.89 -0.17 15.51
C ILE A 140 8.28 0.46 15.70
N ARG A 141 8.56 1.61 15.08
CA ARG A 141 9.84 2.33 15.26
C ARG A 141 10.06 2.81 16.69
N LYS A 142 8.98 3.19 17.38
CA LYS A 142 9.00 3.57 18.80
C LYS A 142 9.10 2.38 19.76
N GLY A 143 9.01 1.15 19.24
CA GLY A 143 9.02 -0.06 20.07
C GLY A 143 7.76 -0.24 20.92
N GLU A 144 6.65 0.40 20.56
CA GLU A 144 5.37 0.23 21.26
C GLU A 144 4.73 -1.13 20.93
N ILE A 145 4.88 -1.57 19.68
CA ILE A 145 4.32 -2.81 19.14
C ILE A 145 5.29 -3.48 18.18
N ASP A 146 5.14 -4.79 17.99
CA ASP A 146 5.82 -5.53 16.92
C ASP A 146 5.08 -5.40 15.57
N LYS A 147 5.63 -6.03 14.51
CA LYS A 147 5.04 -6.02 13.15
C LYS A 147 3.67 -6.72 13.05
N ARG A 148 3.28 -7.50 14.07
CA ARG A 148 1.99 -8.20 14.17
C ARG A 148 0.97 -7.42 15.01
N GLY A 149 1.40 -6.38 15.72
CA GLY A 149 0.54 -5.62 16.63
C GLY A 149 0.57 -6.15 18.08
N THR A 150 1.51 -7.02 18.42
CA THR A 150 1.73 -7.42 19.82
C THR A 150 2.35 -6.25 20.57
N ILE A 151 1.83 -5.92 21.76
CA ILE A 151 2.40 -4.85 22.59
C ILE A 151 3.77 -5.27 23.09
N ILE A 152 4.79 -4.48 22.75
CA ILE A 152 6.13 -4.61 23.32
C ILE A 152 6.12 -3.69 24.53
N ARG A 153 5.89 -4.23 25.73
CA ARG A 153 5.92 -3.44 26.96
C ARG A 153 7.24 -2.69 27.06
N VAL A 154 7.21 -1.36 26.94
CA VAL A 154 8.28 -0.51 27.46
C VAL A 154 7.94 -0.26 28.92
N THR A 155 8.52 -1.06 29.82
CA THR A 155 8.72 -0.60 31.20
C THR A 155 9.57 0.67 31.09
N LYS A 156 9.06 1.75 31.68
CA LYS A 156 9.59 3.13 31.66
C LYS A 156 11.10 3.27 31.50
#